data_AF-A0A349DCX9-F1
#
_entry.id   AF-A0A349DCX9-F1
#
_cell.length_a   1.000
_cell.length_b   1.000
_cell.length_c   1.000
_cell.angle_alpha   90.00
_cell.angle_beta   90.00
_cell.angle_gamma   90.00
#
_symmetry.space_group_name_H-M   'P 1'
#
loop_
_entity.id
_entity.type
_entity.pdbx_description
1 polymer ?
#
loop_
_entity_poly.entity_id
_entity_poly.type
_entity_poly.pdbx_seq_one_letter_code
_entity_poly.pdbx_strand_id
1 'polypeptide(L)'
;MALDGIFLSKIKDELIREISFSRVEKIHQPSREELVIHLRGKNGAKKLFLSIRGNSPRIHLTDHAPENPAVPPMFCMLMRKKLLNAQLVDIRQSGLDRILYLDFNATNEIGDKIKLILSIEIMAKYSNIILFDGDGKIVDAIKRVDLSQSAVRQILPGFKYIAPPPQSKLNITDHTTENIIAQIKTFPSKPLSLAVLSTLQGASPLTCRELCGEFGELYTDEVSDKGFEYLSSSLDNLRNIIINEHGTPFMLKDET
;
A
#
# COMPACT_ATOMS: atom_id res chain seq x y z
N MET A 1 -6.50 12.24 -5.42
CA MET A 1 -6.71 11.76 -4.03
C MET A 1 -5.43 11.13 -3.51
N ALA A 2 -5.06 11.37 -2.26
CA ALA A 2 -3.91 10.69 -1.66
C ALA A 2 -4.25 9.21 -1.46
N LEU A 3 -3.48 8.30 -2.04
CA LEU A 3 -3.56 6.89 -1.71
C LEU A 3 -2.94 6.70 -0.32
N ASP A 4 -3.78 6.72 0.71
CA ASP A 4 -3.36 6.52 2.09
C ASP A 4 -3.42 5.05 2.51
N GLY A 5 -2.93 4.74 3.70
CA GLY A 5 -2.84 3.38 4.18
C GLY A 5 -4.20 2.76 4.48
N ILE A 6 -5.15 3.59 4.95
CA ILE A 6 -6.54 3.19 5.16
C ILE A 6 -7.18 2.81 3.82
N PHE A 7 -7.04 3.65 2.80
CA PHE A 7 -7.56 3.35 1.47
C PHE A 7 -6.88 2.12 0.84
N LEU A 8 -5.56 1.96 1.05
CA LEU A 8 -4.84 0.76 0.61
C LEU A 8 -5.39 -0.52 1.27
N SER A 9 -5.87 -0.46 2.52
CA SER A 9 -6.50 -1.62 3.18
C SER A 9 -7.76 -2.09 2.45
N LYS A 10 -8.54 -1.15 1.90
CA LYS A 10 -9.74 -1.47 1.12
C LYS A 10 -9.40 -2.01 -0.26
N ILE A 11 -8.35 -1.48 -0.89
CA ILE A 11 -7.80 -2.08 -2.11
C ILE A 11 -7.31 -3.50 -1.83
N LYS A 12 -6.57 -3.73 -0.73
CA LYS A 12 -6.13 -5.08 -0.33
C LYS A 12 -7.32 -6.03 -0.22
N ASP A 13 -8.40 -5.63 0.45
CA ASP A 13 -9.61 -6.47 0.57
C ASP A 13 -10.25 -6.77 -0.79
N GLU A 14 -10.31 -5.78 -1.70
CA GLU A 14 -10.76 -5.98 -3.08
C GLU A 14 -9.88 -6.99 -3.82
N LEU A 15 -8.56 -6.82 -3.77
CA LEU A 15 -7.61 -7.72 -4.42
C LEU A 15 -7.72 -9.14 -3.85
N ILE A 16 -7.89 -9.31 -2.54
CA ILE A 16 -8.09 -10.62 -1.92
C ILE A 16 -9.32 -11.30 -2.50
N ARG A 17 -10.46 -10.59 -2.62
CA ARG A 17 -11.68 -11.17 -3.20
C ARG A 17 -11.52 -11.56 -4.66
N GLU A 18 -10.85 -10.70 -5.44
CA GLU A 18 -10.82 -10.80 -6.89
C GLU A 18 -9.71 -11.74 -7.43
N ILE A 19 -8.50 -11.69 -6.85
CA ILE A 19 -7.31 -12.32 -7.43
C ILE A 19 -6.58 -13.32 -6.53
N SER A 20 -7.04 -13.57 -5.29
CA SER A 20 -6.45 -14.63 -4.45
C SER A 20 -6.41 -15.99 -5.15
N PHE A 21 -5.33 -16.73 -4.95
CA PHE A 21 -5.06 -18.05 -5.55
C PHE A 21 -4.96 -18.05 -7.08
N SER A 22 -4.96 -16.90 -7.73
CA SER A 22 -4.76 -16.77 -9.17
C SER A 22 -3.33 -17.11 -9.58
N ARG A 23 -3.17 -17.60 -10.81
CA ARG A 23 -1.85 -17.85 -11.41
C ARG A 23 -1.44 -16.69 -12.30
N VAL A 24 -0.16 -16.36 -12.28
CA VAL A 24 0.43 -15.36 -13.18
C VAL A 24 0.53 -15.94 -14.59
N GLU A 25 -0.17 -15.33 -15.55
CA GLU A 25 -0.13 -15.72 -16.97
C GLU A 25 0.90 -14.90 -17.76
N LYS A 26 0.93 -13.59 -17.53
CA LYS A 26 1.78 -12.65 -18.26
C LYS A 26 2.24 -11.54 -17.33
N ILE A 27 3.43 -11.03 -17.59
CA ILE A 27 3.96 -9.83 -16.94
C ILE A 27 4.42 -8.88 -18.02
N HIS A 28 4.03 -7.61 -17.89
CA HIS A 28 4.44 -6.52 -18.74
C HIS A 28 4.92 -5.34 -17.93
N GLN A 29 5.77 -4.52 -18.53
CA GLN A 29 6.27 -3.27 -17.97
C GLN A 29 6.08 -2.16 -19.00
N PRO A 30 4.91 -1.50 -19.03
CA PRO A 30 4.60 -0.46 -20.02
C PRO A 30 5.54 0.75 -19.96
N SER A 31 6.06 1.06 -18.76
CA SER A 31 7.06 2.11 -18.56
C SER A 31 8.05 1.74 -17.48
N ARG A 32 9.09 2.57 -17.29
CA ARG A 32 10.12 2.33 -16.26
C ARG A 32 9.56 2.25 -14.84
N GLU A 33 8.39 2.83 -14.57
CA GLU A 33 7.78 2.95 -13.24
C GLU A 33 6.43 2.23 -13.13
N GLU A 34 6.06 1.39 -14.10
CA GLU A 34 4.76 0.72 -14.14
C GLU A 34 4.91 -0.76 -14.45
N LEU A 35 4.17 -1.62 -13.75
CA LEU A 35 4.13 -3.07 -13.97
C LEU A 35 2.69 -3.54 -14.10
N VAL A 36 2.44 -4.46 -15.03
CA VAL A 36 1.14 -5.11 -15.20
C VAL A 36 1.31 -6.61 -15.06
N ILE A 37 0.60 -7.20 -14.09
CA ILE A 37 0.56 -8.64 -13.86
C ILE A 37 -0.80 -9.15 -14.30
N HIS A 38 -0.82 -10.01 -15.32
CA HIS A 38 -2.02 -10.71 -15.75
C HIS A 38 -2.17 -11.96 -14.92
N LEU A 39 -3.32 -12.08 -14.26
CA LEU A 39 -3.64 -13.14 -13.33
C LEU A 39 -4.89 -13.87 -13.83
N ARG A 40 -4.89 -15.21 -13.75
CA ARG A 40 -6.09 -16.02 -13.99
C ARG A 40 -6.42 -16.85 -12.78
N GLY A 41 -7.64 -16.70 -12.28
CA GLY A 41 -8.16 -17.43 -11.13
C GLY A 41 -9.64 -17.76 -11.30
N LYS A 42 -10.30 -18.05 -10.17
CA LYS A 42 -11.74 -18.41 -10.14
C LYS A 42 -12.65 -17.32 -10.71
N ASN A 43 -12.27 -16.05 -10.58
CA ASN A 43 -13.04 -14.90 -11.06
C ASN A 43 -12.63 -14.47 -12.48
N GLY A 44 -12.03 -15.38 -13.25
CA GLY A 44 -11.59 -15.12 -14.61
C GLY A 44 -10.21 -14.48 -14.71
N ALA A 45 -9.95 -13.85 -15.86
CA ALA A 45 -8.70 -13.14 -16.13
C ALA A 45 -8.79 -11.70 -15.62
N LYS A 46 -7.81 -11.28 -14.83
CA LYS A 46 -7.69 -9.94 -14.24
C LYS A 46 -6.31 -9.37 -14.55
N LYS A 47 -6.20 -8.04 -14.63
CA LYS A 47 -4.91 -7.35 -14.79
C LYS A 47 -4.68 -6.48 -13.57
N LEU A 48 -3.64 -6.78 -12.82
CA LEU A 48 -3.19 -5.95 -11.71
C LEU A 48 -2.21 -4.91 -12.25
N PHE A 49 -2.57 -3.63 -12.18
CA PHE A 49 -1.73 -2.52 -12.57
C PHE A 49 -1.04 -1.92 -11.33
N LEU A 50 0.27 -1.76 -11.41
CA LEU A 50 1.12 -1.17 -10.39
C LEU A 50 1.83 0.04 -11.00
N SER A 51 1.72 1.21 -10.37
CA SER A 51 2.48 2.42 -10.72
C SER A 51 3.22 2.92 -9.50
N ILE A 52 4.50 3.20 -9.66
CA ILE A 52 5.35 3.90 -8.69
C ILE A 52 5.81 5.27 -9.19
N ARG A 53 5.08 5.84 -10.18
CA ARG A 53 5.32 7.20 -10.66
C ARG A 53 5.20 8.19 -9.51
N GLY A 54 6.16 9.11 -9.41
CA GLY A 54 6.25 10.02 -8.26
C GLY A 54 4.99 10.88 -8.01
N ASN A 55 4.26 11.23 -9.07
CA ASN A 55 3.03 12.04 -9.00
C ASN A 55 1.73 11.23 -8.91
N SER A 56 1.77 9.92 -9.16
CA SER A 56 0.57 9.09 -9.28
C SER A 56 0.83 7.61 -8.92
N PRO A 57 1.43 7.31 -7.76
CA PRO A 57 1.65 5.93 -7.35
C PRO A 57 0.31 5.29 -6.98
N ARG A 58 0.02 4.13 -7.55
CA ARG A 58 -1.27 3.45 -7.38
C ARG A 58 -1.19 1.96 -7.69
N ILE A 59 -2.09 1.21 -7.10
CA ILE A 59 -2.33 -0.20 -7.34
C ILE A 59 -3.83 -0.41 -7.52
N HIS A 60 -4.25 -1.09 -8.57
CA HIS A 60 -5.65 -1.39 -8.84
C HIS A 60 -5.78 -2.47 -9.92
N LEU A 61 -6.96 -3.10 -9.98
CA LEU A 61 -7.36 -3.91 -11.12
C LEU A 61 -7.77 -3.00 -12.28
N THR A 62 -7.44 -3.40 -13.51
CA THR A 62 -7.80 -2.63 -14.71
C THR A 62 -8.21 -3.54 -15.87
N ASP A 63 -9.19 -3.08 -16.65
CA ASP A 63 -9.51 -3.66 -17.95
C ASP A 63 -8.61 -3.09 -19.07
N HIS A 64 -8.10 -1.87 -18.87
CA HIS A 64 -7.27 -1.13 -19.81
C HIS A 64 -5.82 -1.07 -19.33
N ALA A 65 -4.98 -1.97 -19.84
CA ALA A 65 -3.55 -1.91 -19.62
C ALA A 65 -2.89 -0.99 -20.66
N PRO A 66 -1.91 -0.14 -20.29
CA PRO A 66 -1.20 0.68 -21.26
C PRO A 66 -0.42 -0.16 -22.28
N GLU A 67 -0.06 0.48 -23.41
CA GLU A 67 0.74 -0.17 -24.44
C GLU A 67 2.12 -0.58 -23.92
N ASN A 68 2.60 -1.72 -24.41
CA ASN A 68 3.89 -2.26 -24.00
C ASN A 68 5.00 -1.79 -24.95
N PRO A 69 6.22 -1.54 -24.44
CA PRO A 69 7.36 -1.30 -25.31
C PRO A 69 7.64 -2.53 -26.17
N ALA A 70 8.14 -2.31 -27.38
CA ALA A 70 8.48 -3.39 -28.32
C ALA A 70 9.52 -4.37 -27.71
N VAL A 71 10.47 -3.85 -26.93
CA VAL A 71 11.46 -4.64 -26.21
C VAL A 71 11.15 -4.60 -24.70
N PRO A 72 10.92 -5.76 -24.05
CA PRO A 72 10.63 -5.79 -22.62
C PRO A 72 11.89 -5.41 -21.81
N PRO A 73 11.77 -4.52 -20.80
CA PRO A 73 12.89 -4.17 -19.93
C PRO A 73 13.41 -5.36 -19.12
N MET A 74 14.66 -5.27 -18.65
CA MET A 74 15.34 -6.36 -17.90
C MET A 74 14.58 -6.79 -16.64
N PHE A 75 14.03 -5.84 -15.88
CA PHE A 75 13.22 -6.16 -14.70
C PHE A 75 11.98 -6.97 -15.07
N CYS A 76 11.25 -6.59 -16.13
CA CYS A 76 10.13 -7.36 -16.66
C CYS A 76 10.53 -8.79 -17.04
N MET A 77 11.68 -8.97 -17.70
CA MET A 77 12.18 -10.29 -18.09
C MET A 77 12.55 -11.15 -16.88
N LEU A 78 13.17 -10.56 -15.85
CA LEU A 78 13.45 -11.22 -14.58
C LEU A 78 12.16 -11.64 -13.88
N MET A 79 11.17 -10.76 -13.82
CA MET A 79 9.86 -11.06 -13.24
C MET A 79 9.19 -12.22 -13.98
N ARG A 80 9.23 -12.25 -15.32
CA ARG A 80 8.72 -13.39 -16.11
C ARG A 80 9.44 -14.68 -15.76
N LYS A 81 10.77 -14.67 -15.70
CA LYS A 81 11.58 -15.85 -15.34
C LYS A 81 11.21 -16.39 -13.95
N LYS A 82 10.86 -15.52 -13.00
CA LYS A 82 10.65 -15.87 -11.59
C LYS A 82 9.19 -16.18 -11.23
N LEU A 83 8.22 -15.50 -11.85
CA LEU A 83 6.82 -15.51 -11.42
C LEU A 83 5.85 -16.09 -12.44
N LEU A 84 6.27 -16.39 -13.68
CA LEU A 84 5.35 -17.01 -14.64
C LEU A 84 4.86 -18.36 -14.09
N ASN A 85 3.54 -18.61 -14.17
CA ASN A 85 2.84 -19.74 -13.55
C ASN A 85 2.86 -19.81 -12.02
N ALA A 86 3.52 -18.86 -11.33
CA ALA A 86 3.47 -18.76 -9.88
C ALA A 86 2.03 -18.47 -9.43
N GLN A 87 1.66 -19.04 -8.29
CA GLN A 87 0.35 -18.83 -7.68
C GLN A 87 0.45 -17.73 -6.63
N LEU A 88 -0.41 -16.71 -6.72
CA LEU A 88 -0.59 -15.71 -5.68
C LEU A 88 -1.31 -16.36 -4.50
N VAL A 89 -0.63 -16.53 -3.38
CA VAL A 89 -1.17 -17.27 -2.22
C VAL A 89 -1.59 -16.36 -1.09
N ASP A 90 -1.05 -15.15 -1.00
CA ASP A 90 -1.47 -14.18 0.01
C ASP A 90 -1.28 -12.73 -0.48
N ILE A 91 -2.07 -11.83 0.08
CA ILE A 91 -2.02 -10.38 -0.14
C ILE A 91 -2.13 -9.72 1.23
N ARG A 92 -1.05 -9.11 1.69
CA ARG A 92 -0.97 -8.57 3.06
C ARG A 92 -0.42 -7.16 3.08
N GLN A 93 -0.87 -6.37 4.05
CA GLN A 93 -0.42 -5.01 4.30
C GLN A 93 0.33 -4.96 5.63
N SER A 94 1.34 -4.09 5.75
CA SER A 94 2.04 -3.86 7.02
C SER A 94 1.25 -2.88 7.91
N GLY A 95 0.41 -3.40 8.81
CA GLY A 95 -0.51 -2.55 9.59
C GLY A 95 -1.35 -1.68 8.65
N LEU A 96 -1.38 -0.36 8.91
CA LEU A 96 -1.93 0.64 7.98
C LEU A 96 -0.84 1.46 7.26
N ASP A 97 0.37 0.92 7.08
CA ASP A 97 1.36 1.55 6.20
C ASP A 97 0.99 1.39 4.72
N ARG A 98 1.53 2.27 3.89
CA ARG A 98 1.33 2.25 2.43
C ARG A 98 2.24 1.24 1.73
N ILE A 99 2.25 0.01 2.24
CA ILE A 99 3.08 -1.09 1.73
C ILE A 99 2.20 -2.33 1.59
N LEU A 100 2.11 -2.85 0.37
CA LEU A 100 1.42 -4.09 0.07
C LEU A 100 2.42 -5.17 -0.31
N TYR A 101 2.23 -6.38 0.20
CA TYR A 101 2.99 -7.56 -0.15
C TYR A 101 2.09 -8.54 -0.90
N LEU A 102 2.57 -9.05 -2.02
CA LEU A 102 1.98 -10.14 -2.77
C LEU A 102 2.90 -11.36 -2.62
N ASP A 103 2.41 -12.40 -1.94
CA ASP A 103 3.19 -13.59 -1.68
C ASP A 103 2.85 -14.67 -2.72
N PHE A 104 3.87 -15.23 -3.35
CA PHE A 104 3.74 -16.19 -4.43
C PHE A 104 4.41 -17.52 -4.09
N ASN A 105 3.72 -18.61 -4.42
CA ASN A 105 4.34 -19.93 -4.56
C ASN A 105 4.77 -20.12 -6.02
N ALA A 106 6.07 -20.16 -6.25
CA ALA A 106 6.68 -20.36 -7.56
C ALA A 106 7.44 -21.70 -7.63
N THR A 107 7.95 -22.02 -8.81
CA THR A 107 8.81 -23.18 -9.04
C THR A 107 10.13 -22.70 -9.64
N ASN A 108 11.26 -23.19 -9.11
CA ASN A 108 12.59 -22.85 -9.62
C ASN A 108 12.93 -23.66 -10.90
N GLU A 109 14.13 -23.47 -11.44
CA GLU A 109 14.59 -24.11 -12.69
C GLU A 109 14.72 -25.64 -12.59
N ILE A 110 14.87 -26.19 -11.39
CA ILE A 110 15.04 -27.63 -11.14
C ILE A 110 13.75 -28.31 -10.63
N GLY A 111 12.65 -27.55 -10.51
CA GLY A 111 11.33 -28.08 -10.15
C GLY A 111 10.91 -27.86 -8.68
N ASP A 112 11.80 -27.35 -7.82
CA ASP A 112 11.46 -27.15 -6.41
C ASP A 112 10.48 -26.00 -6.21
N LYS A 113 9.64 -26.13 -5.18
CA LYS A 113 8.75 -25.06 -4.74
C LYS A 113 9.53 -24.02 -3.95
N ILE A 114 9.39 -22.76 -4.36
CA ILE A 114 10.01 -21.61 -3.70
C ILE A 114 8.96 -20.55 -3.39
N LYS A 115 9.22 -19.75 -2.35
CA LYS A 115 8.43 -18.57 -2.02
C LYS A 115 9.09 -17.33 -2.60
N LEU A 116 8.28 -16.46 -3.20
CA LEU A 116 8.69 -15.15 -3.68
C LEU A 116 7.69 -14.11 -3.19
N ILE A 117 8.17 -12.95 -2.76
CA ILE A 117 7.36 -11.87 -2.24
C ILE A 117 7.62 -10.63 -3.07
N LEU A 118 6.55 -10.01 -3.58
CA LEU A 118 6.59 -8.71 -4.24
C LEU A 118 6.08 -7.65 -3.27
N SER A 119 6.97 -6.77 -2.82
CA SER A 119 6.61 -5.57 -2.05
C SER A 119 6.32 -4.40 -3.00
N ILE A 120 5.21 -3.72 -2.76
CA ILE A 120 4.79 -2.49 -3.44
C ILE A 120 4.72 -1.39 -2.37
N GLU A 121 5.70 -0.49 -2.40
CA GLU A 121 5.82 0.61 -1.45
C GLU A 121 5.31 1.89 -2.11
N ILE A 122 4.34 2.57 -1.49
CA ILE A 122 3.68 3.75 -2.05
C ILE A 122 4.01 4.99 -1.20
N MET A 123 5.09 5.65 -1.57
CA MET A 123 5.70 6.76 -0.82
C MET A 123 6.13 7.91 -1.75
N ALA A 124 5.24 8.31 -2.67
CA ALA A 124 5.50 9.35 -3.67
C ALA A 124 6.81 9.08 -4.44
N LYS A 125 7.81 9.97 -4.38
CA LYS A 125 9.12 9.81 -5.05
C LYS A 125 9.91 8.56 -4.60
N TYR A 126 9.66 8.08 -3.37
CA TYR A 126 10.30 6.89 -2.81
C TYR A 126 9.53 5.60 -3.09
N SER A 127 8.44 5.66 -3.86
CA SER A 127 7.66 4.46 -4.19
C SER A 127 8.52 3.45 -4.96
N ASN A 128 8.37 2.17 -4.68
CA ASN A 128 9.18 1.10 -5.26
C ASN A 128 8.40 -0.21 -5.41
N ILE A 129 8.89 -1.09 -6.29
CA ILE A 129 8.43 -2.46 -6.45
C ILE A 129 9.65 -3.36 -6.31
N ILE A 130 9.63 -4.25 -5.31
CA ILE A 130 10.80 -5.03 -4.88
C ILE A 130 10.41 -6.50 -4.79
N LEU A 131 11.11 -7.36 -5.53
CA LEU A 131 10.95 -8.81 -5.44
C LEU A 131 12.05 -9.39 -4.54
N PHE A 132 11.68 -10.19 -3.55
CA PHE A 132 12.60 -10.93 -2.70
C PHE A 132 12.13 -12.37 -2.45
N ASP A 133 13.04 -13.24 -2.02
CA ASP A 133 12.75 -14.64 -1.73
C ASP A 133 12.27 -14.88 -0.30
N GLY A 134 11.95 -16.14 0.02
CA GLY A 134 11.48 -16.55 1.35
C GLY A 134 12.46 -16.26 2.50
N ASP A 135 13.75 -16.10 2.21
CA ASP A 135 14.78 -15.75 3.20
C ASP A 135 14.96 -14.23 3.34
N GLY A 136 14.17 -13.46 2.58
CA GLY A 136 14.22 -12.01 2.55
C GLY A 136 15.35 -11.48 1.67
N LYS A 137 15.99 -12.28 0.82
CA LYS A 137 17.04 -11.80 -0.08
C LYS A 137 16.41 -11.17 -1.32
N ILE A 138 16.77 -9.93 -1.60
CA ILE A 138 16.30 -9.17 -2.75
C ILE A 138 16.75 -9.89 -4.03
N VAL A 139 15.77 -10.25 -4.87
CA VAL A 139 16.00 -10.76 -6.21
C VAL A 139 16.27 -9.59 -7.15
N ASP A 140 15.36 -8.60 -7.19
CA ASP A 140 15.56 -7.33 -7.90
C ASP A 140 14.51 -6.29 -7.48
N ALA A 141 14.66 -5.06 -7.93
CA ALA A 141 13.70 -3.97 -7.73
C ALA A 141 13.58 -3.07 -8.97
N ILE A 142 12.44 -2.38 -9.13
CA ILE A 142 12.30 -1.36 -10.19
C ILE A 142 13.25 -0.19 -9.95
N LYS A 143 13.34 0.30 -8.70
CA LYS A 143 14.31 1.33 -8.31
C LYS A 143 15.37 0.70 -7.41
N ARG A 144 16.58 0.55 -7.95
CA ARG A 144 17.76 0.11 -7.19
C ARG A 144 18.36 1.30 -6.45
N VAL A 145 18.54 1.15 -5.14
CA VAL A 145 18.98 2.21 -4.24
C VAL A 145 20.26 1.77 -3.55
N ASP A 146 21.36 2.47 -3.86
CA ASP A 146 22.66 2.29 -3.20
C ASP A 146 22.89 3.34 -2.11
N LEU A 147 24.05 3.28 -1.45
CA LEU A 147 24.42 4.19 -0.35
C LEU A 147 24.53 5.66 -0.77
N SER A 148 24.78 5.96 -2.05
CA SER A 148 24.81 7.34 -2.55
C SER A 148 23.41 7.95 -2.65
N GLN A 149 22.39 7.11 -2.84
CA GLN A 149 21.00 7.53 -2.97
C GLN A 149 20.25 7.54 -1.63
N SER A 150 20.61 6.66 -0.70
CA SER A 150 20.00 6.60 0.63
C SER A 150 20.92 5.98 1.66
N ALA A 151 21.14 6.69 2.76
CA ALA A 151 21.81 6.15 3.95
C ALA A 151 20.89 5.27 4.81
N VAL A 152 19.57 5.29 4.57
CA VAL A 152 18.58 4.61 5.43
C VAL A 152 18.56 3.11 5.20
N ARG A 153 18.52 2.69 3.93
CA ARG A 153 18.55 1.27 3.53
C ARG A 153 18.96 1.14 2.06
N GLN A 154 19.62 0.03 1.75
CA GLN A 154 19.97 -0.33 0.38
C GLN A 154 18.91 -1.26 -0.22
N ILE A 155 18.61 -1.07 -1.49
CA ILE A 155 17.71 -1.91 -2.28
C ILE A 155 18.49 -2.38 -3.51
N LEU A 156 19.22 -3.48 -3.34
CA LEU A 156 20.08 -4.05 -4.37
C LEU A 156 19.92 -5.58 -4.41
N PRO A 157 20.00 -6.21 -5.60
CA PRO A 157 20.02 -7.67 -5.70
C PRO A 157 21.07 -8.30 -4.78
N GLY A 158 20.66 -9.35 -4.06
CA GLY A 158 21.50 -10.11 -3.14
C GLY A 158 21.53 -9.58 -1.70
N PHE A 159 21.06 -8.36 -1.44
CA PHE A 159 20.95 -7.79 -0.09
C PHE A 159 19.68 -8.29 0.60
N LYS A 160 19.62 -8.19 1.92
CA LYS A 160 18.40 -8.49 2.69
C LYS A 160 17.40 -7.34 2.56
N TYR A 161 16.15 -7.65 2.25
CA TYR A 161 15.04 -6.72 2.29
C TYR A 161 14.79 -6.27 3.72
N ILE A 162 14.73 -4.96 3.90
CA ILE A 162 14.35 -4.31 5.15
C ILE A 162 13.21 -3.37 4.78
N ALA A 163 12.07 -3.48 5.46
CA ALA A 163 10.94 -2.58 5.26
C ALA A 163 11.35 -1.11 5.54
N PRO A 164 10.60 -0.12 5.03
CA PRO A 164 10.80 1.27 5.42
C PRO A 164 10.76 1.43 6.96
N PRO A 165 11.49 2.40 7.53
CA PRO A 165 11.47 2.61 8.97
C PRO A 165 10.03 2.77 9.49
N PRO A 166 9.67 2.07 10.58
CA PRO A 166 8.32 2.15 11.14
C PRO A 166 8.06 3.57 11.64
N GLN A 167 6.80 4.01 11.52
CA GLN A 167 6.37 5.26 12.12
C GLN A 167 5.96 5.03 13.57
N SER A 168 6.26 5.98 14.46
CA SER A 168 5.76 5.97 15.85
C SER A 168 4.33 6.50 15.89
N LYS A 169 3.42 5.78 15.23
CA LYS A 169 1.99 6.12 15.14
C LYS A 169 1.13 4.93 15.54
N LEU A 170 -0.06 5.22 16.05
CA LEU A 170 -1.02 4.22 16.49
C LEU A 170 -1.84 3.71 15.29
N ASN A 171 -1.98 2.40 15.21
CA ASN A 171 -2.94 1.77 14.32
C ASN A 171 -4.32 1.75 14.99
N ILE A 172 -5.34 2.27 14.29
CA ILE A 172 -6.71 2.36 14.77
C ILE A 172 -7.37 0.99 15.00
N THR A 173 -6.86 -0.07 14.36
CA THR A 173 -7.35 -1.44 14.57
C THR A 173 -6.77 -2.10 15.82
N ASP A 174 -5.63 -1.60 16.30
CA ASP A 174 -4.86 -2.25 17.37
C ASP A 174 -4.95 -1.50 18.71
N HIS A 175 -5.51 -0.28 18.69
CA HIS A 175 -5.63 0.60 19.86
C HIS A 175 -7.08 1.06 20.04
N THR A 176 -7.50 1.28 21.29
CA THR A 176 -8.82 1.82 21.59
C THR A 176 -8.90 3.31 21.23
N THR A 177 -10.12 3.81 21.08
CA THR A 177 -10.36 5.20 20.72
C THR A 177 -9.91 6.14 21.83
N GLU A 178 -10.09 5.72 23.09
CA GLU A 178 -9.63 6.44 24.27
C GLU A 178 -8.09 6.57 24.27
N ASN A 179 -7.35 5.52 23.91
CA ASN A 179 -5.90 5.58 23.79
C ASN A 179 -5.45 6.59 22.72
N ILE A 180 -6.13 6.60 21.57
CA ILE A 180 -5.83 7.53 20.48
C ILE A 180 -6.11 8.98 20.90
N ILE A 181 -7.27 9.24 21.51
CA ILE A 181 -7.63 10.58 22.00
C ILE A 181 -6.66 11.04 23.08
N ALA A 182 -6.28 10.17 24.01
CA ALA A 182 -5.29 10.49 25.04
C ALA A 182 -3.95 10.90 24.41
N GLN A 183 -3.48 10.18 23.39
CA GLN A 183 -2.26 10.55 22.66
C GLN A 183 -2.40 11.88 21.91
N ILE A 184 -3.55 12.15 21.28
CA ILE A 184 -3.81 13.42 20.59
C ILE A 184 -3.74 14.60 21.58
N LYS A 185 -4.31 14.44 22.78
CA LYS A 185 -4.28 15.47 23.84
C LYS A 185 -2.88 15.78 24.37
N THR A 186 -1.86 14.95 24.07
CA THR A 186 -0.47 15.24 24.47
C THR A 186 0.22 16.28 23.59
N PHE A 187 -0.32 16.60 22.40
CA PHE A 187 0.27 17.61 21.53
C PHE A 187 -0.12 19.02 22.01
N PRO A 188 0.83 19.88 22.39
CA PRO A 188 0.53 21.24 22.85
C PRO A 188 0.21 22.16 21.66
N SER A 189 -0.87 22.93 21.76
CA SER A 189 -1.28 24.00 20.84
C SER A 189 -1.05 23.65 19.37
N LYS A 190 -1.55 22.47 18.95
CA LYS A 190 -1.45 21.98 17.57
C LYS A 190 -2.85 21.91 16.95
N PRO A 191 -3.04 22.30 15.68
CA PRO A 191 -4.34 22.11 15.02
C PRO A 191 -4.78 20.64 15.12
N LEU A 192 -6.04 20.42 15.51
CA LEU A 192 -6.55 19.08 15.84
C LEU A 192 -6.33 18.09 14.69
N SER A 193 -6.59 18.50 13.45
CA SER A 193 -6.37 17.67 12.25
C SER A 193 -4.91 17.23 12.09
N LEU A 194 -3.94 18.10 12.44
CA LEU A 194 -2.52 17.77 12.40
C LEU A 194 -2.09 16.92 13.59
N ALA A 195 -2.71 17.08 14.76
CA ALA A 195 -2.50 16.22 15.91
C ALA A 195 -2.99 14.79 15.59
N VAL A 196 -4.18 14.64 15.02
CA VAL A 196 -4.70 13.35 14.50
C VAL A 196 -3.75 12.76 13.46
N LEU A 197 -3.28 13.56 12.48
CA LEU A 197 -2.32 13.10 11.47
C LEU A 197 -1.01 12.60 12.08
N SER A 198 -0.59 13.17 13.20
CA SER A 198 0.65 12.78 13.89
C SER A 198 0.46 11.53 14.76
N THR A 199 -0.76 11.27 15.20
CA THR A 199 -1.10 10.08 16.01
C THR A 199 -1.43 8.87 15.16
N LEU A 200 -2.22 9.02 14.08
CA LEU A 200 -2.78 7.88 13.35
C LEU A 200 -1.89 7.38 12.21
N GLN A 201 -1.66 6.07 12.19
CA GLN A 201 -1.03 5.38 11.08
C GLN A 201 -1.98 5.36 9.88
N GLY A 202 -1.43 5.55 8.68
CA GLY A 202 -2.17 5.34 7.43
C GLY A 202 -3.20 6.39 7.05
N ALA A 203 -3.45 7.40 7.88
CA ALA A 203 -4.38 8.48 7.57
C ALA A 203 -3.73 9.59 6.73
N SER A 204 -4.42 10.07 5.69
CA SER A 204 -4.04 11.26 4.95
C SER A 204 -4.48 12.55 5.66
N PRO A 205 -3.91 13.72 5.30
CA PRO A 205 -4.41 15.01 5.78
C PRO A 205 -5.90 15.25 5.47
N LEU A 206 -6.41 14.72 4.35
CA LEU A 206 -7.82 14.80 4.01
C LEU A 206 -8.66 13.97 5.00
N THR A 207 -8.29 12.71 5.21
CA THR A 207 -8.93 11.81 6.17
C THR A 207 -8.94 12.43 7.58
N CYS A 208 -7.83 13.04 8.01
CA CYS A 208 -7.75 13.68 9.32
C CYS A 208 -8.65 14.90 9.46
N ARG A 209 -8.78 15.74 8.42
CA ARG A 209 -9.75 16.85 8.44
C ARG A 209 -11.18 16.34 8.56
N GLU A 210 -11.51 15.29 7.81
CA GLU A 210 -12.86 14.74 7.81
C GLU A 210 -13.23 14.08 9.14
N LEU A 211 -12.27 13.44 9.80
CA LEU A 211 -12.45 12.93 11.15
C LEU A 211 -12.70 14.04 12.19
N CYS A 212 -12.16 15.24 11.96
CA CYS A 212 -12.29 16.36 12.89
C CYS A 212 -13.49 17.26 12.57
N GLY A 213 -14.03 17.21 11.34
CA GLY A 213 -15.11 18.08 10.89
C GLY A 213 -14.77 19.55 11.08
N GLU A 214 -15.71 20.32 11.63
CA GLU A 214 -15.55 21.76 11.90
C GLU A 214 -14.47 22.07 12.97
N PHE A 215 -14.09 21.09 13.79
CA PHE A 215 -13.09 21.27 14.85
C PHE A 215 -11.64 21.12 14.36
N GLY A 216 -11.42 20.76 13.09
CA GLY A 216 -10.11 20.38 12.57
C GLY A 216 -9.03 21.47 12.61
N GLU A 217 -9.43 22.75 12.59
CA GLU A 217 -8.55 23.91 12.63
C GLU A 217 -8.34 24.48 14.04
N LEU A 218 -9.12 24.02 15.03
CA LEU A 218 -8.94 24.43 16.42
C LEU A 218 -7.65 23.82 16.99
N TYR A 219 -6.98 24.55 17.87
CA TYR A 219 -5.83 24.02 18.58
C TYR A 219 -6.28 23.03 19.67
N THR A 220 -5.48 21.99 19.94
CA THR A 220 -5.79 20.90 20.88
C THR A 220 -6.18 21.35 22.30
N ASP A 221 -5.72 22.52 22.73
CA ASP A 221 -6.03 23.19 24.00
C ASP A 221 -7.33 24.03 23.96
N GLU A 222 -7.85 24.32 22.77
CA GLU A 222 -9.10 25.06 22.54
C GLU A 222 -10.29 24.13 22.23
N VAL A 223 -10.03 22.86 21.91
CA VAL A 223 -11.07 21.87 21.59
C VAL A 223 -11.90 21.56 22.84
N SER A 224 -13.19 21.87 22.79
CA SER A 224 -14.16 21.52 23.83
C SER A 224 -14.38 20.01 23.96
N ASP A 225 -14.97 19.56 25.07
CA ASP A 225 -15.35 18.15 25.27
C ASP A 225 -16.22 17.61 24.13
N LYS A 226 -17.18 18.42 23.65
CA LYS A 226 -18.02 18.09 22.48
C LYS A 226 -17.19 17.82 21.23
N GLY A 227 -16.11 18.56 21.01
CA GLY A 227 -15.21 18.35 19.87
C GLY A 227 -14.46 17.01 19.96
N PHE A 228 -14.02 16.64 21.17
CA PHE A 228 -13.40 15.32 21.39
C PHE A 228 -14.41 14.17 21.33
N GLU A 229 -15.65 14.36 21.77
CA GLU A 229 -16.74 13.37 21.61
C GLU A 229 -17.07 13.13 20.13
N TYR A 230 -17.14 14.20 19.33
CA TYR A 230 -17.31 14.11 17.88
C TYR A 230 -16.17 13.32 17.23
N LEU A 231 -14.92 13.66 17.57
CA LEU A 231 -13.75 12.96 17.04
C LEU A 231 -13.75 11.48 17.46
N SER A 232 -14.09 11.17 18.71
CA SER A 232 -14.22 9.80 19.20
C SER A 232 -15.21 8.99 18.36
N SER A 233 -16.42 9.54 18.16
CA SER A 233 -17.46 8.90 17.34
C SER A 233 -17.00 8.69 15.90
N SER A 234 -16.28 9.67 15.33
CA SER A 234 -15.74 9.58 13.97
C SER A 234 -14.64 8.52 13.85
N LEU A 235 -13.79 8.37 14.86
CA LEU A 235 -12.77 7.32 14.92
C LEU A 235 -13.39 5.93 15.04
N ASP A 236 -14.41 5.75 15.87
CA ASP A 236 -15.12 4.47 16.01
C ASP A 236 -15.83 4.09 14.71
N ASN A 237 -16.48 5.05 14.05
CA ASN A 237 -17.07 4.83 12.73
C ASN A 237 -16.01 4.43 11.69
N LEU A 238 -14.87 5.13 11.65
CA LEU A 238 -13.77 4.77 10.75
C LEU A 238 -13.23 3.36 11.05
N ARG A 239 -13.06 2.99 12.33
CA ARG A 239 -12.65 1.64 12.73
C ARG A 239 -13.66 0.60 12.22
N ASN A 240 -14.96 0.85 12.39
CA ASN A 240 -16.01 -0.02 11.89
C ASN A 240 -15.93 -0.18 10.37
N ILE A 241 -15.78 0.92 9.64
CA ILE A 241 -15.61 0.90 8.18
C ILE A 241 -14.41 0.03 7.82
N ILE A 242 -13.25 0.21 8.47
CA ILE A 242 -12.03 -0.55 8.18
C ILE A 242 -12.21 -2.06 8.41
N ILE A 243 -12.85 -2.46 9.51
CA ILE A 243 -12.94 -3.87 9.90
C ILE A 243 -14.11 -4.60 9.23
N ASN A 244 -15.29 -3.97 9.18
CA ASN A 244 -16.55 -4.66 8.91
C ASN A 244 -17.13 -4.34 7.53
N GLU A 245 -16.75 -3.21 6.91
CA GLU A 245 -17.38 -2.77 5.66
C GLU A 245 -16.56 -3.12 4.42
N HIS A 246 -17.26 -3.46 3.34
CA HIS A 246 -16.68 -3.62 2.02
C HIS A 246 -16.95 -2.38 1.18
N GLY A 247 -15.88 -1.74 0.72
CA GLY A 247 -15.98 -0.64 -0.24
C GLY A 247 -16.21 -1.16 -1.66
N THR A 248 -16.99 -0.42 -2.44
CA THR A 248 -17.06 -0.57 -3.90
C THR A 248 -16.13 0.47 -4.54
N PRO A 249 -15.21 0.06 -5.44
CA PRO A 249 -14.36 1.03 -6.13
C PRO A 249 -15.21 1.90 -7.05
N PHE A 250 -15.04 3.22 -6.95
CA PHE A 250 -15.65 4.19 -7.86
C PHE A 250 -14.60 5.23 -8.26
N MET A 251 -14.73 5.74 -9.48
CA MET A 251 -13.94 6.86 -9.96
C MET A 251 -14.87 8.06 -10.11
N LEU A 252 -14.62 9.10 -9.32
CA LEU A 252 -15.20 10.41 -9.58
C LEU A 252 -14.42 11.03 -10.73
N LYS A 253 -15.11 11.29 -11.84
CA LYS A 253 -14.58 12.02 -12.99
C LYS A 253 -15.31 13.35 -13.03
N ASP A 254 -14.57 14.45 -12.98
CA ASP A 254 -15.16 15.75 -13.29
C ASP A 254 -15.62 15.73 -14.76
N GLU A 255 -16.91 16.01 -14.97
CA GLU A 255 -17.46 16.24 -16.31
C GLU A 255 -16.93 17.58 -16.82
N THR A 256 -15.71 17.56 -17.35
CA THR A 256 -15.12 18.64 -18.13
C THR A 256 -14.82 18.15 -19.54
#